data_AF-A0A660QCD3-F1
#
_entry.id   AF-A0A660QCD3-F1
#
_cell.length_a   1.000
_cell.length_b   1.000
_cell.length_c   1.000
_cell.angle_alpha   90.00
_cell.angle_beta   90.00
_cell.angle_gamma   90.00
#
_symmetry.space_group_name_H-M   'P 1'
#
loop_
_entity.id
_entity.type
_entity.pdbx_description
1 polymer ?
#
loop_
_entity_poly.entity_id
_entity_poly.type
_entity_poly.pdbx_seq_one_letter_code
_entity_poly.pdbx_strand_id
1 'polypeptide(L)'
;GNVLAFNRAIDERTLIPALEVTSSEEVHVLAYFGTFRDAAIFNSKINEYLPKLPYNPELMGYQMYVNSQDRFTGIENRFLGSALLLNLPQLIELIIKYKGIPAYAHIERRFGVLFQLGLFPRDERVKIVEARTIDGWRKATEYGYAVLSNSDSHHPDEIGCRFTRLRVQHANQRAIYETLKEACRRKIRSVWIKDIIRPHNGHISKCLGFRCIKNTCDYRGVRFLVCFHSVRQWKRYD
;
A
#
# COMPACT_ATOMS: atom_id res chain seq x y z
N GLY A 1 3.69 3.71 -16.06
CA GLY A 1 3.15 2.67 -15.14
C GLY A 1 1.64 2.56 -15.31
N ASN A 2 1.07 1.40 -14.98
CA ASN A 2 -0.33 1.05 -15.29
C ASN A 2 -1.38 1.66 -14.34
N VAL A 3 -0.98 2.39 -13.30
CA VAL A 3 -1.93 2.97 -12.31
C VAL A 3 -2.99 3.84 -12.95
N LEU A 4 -2.62 4.72 -13.88
CA LEU A 4 -3.58 5.61 -14.54
C LEU A 4 -4.52 4.84 -15.47
N ALA A 5 -4.07 3.75 -16.09
CA ALA A 5 -4.93 2.87 -16.87
C ALA A 5 -5.95 2.19 -15.96
N PHE A 6 -5.51 1.71 -14.80
CA PHE A 6 -6.37 1.04 -13.84
C PHE A 6 -7.40 1.97 -13.18
N ASN A 7 -6.98 3.18 -12.82
CA ASN A 7 -7.90 4.20 -12.31
C ASN A 7 -9.01 4.53 -13.33
N ARG A 8 -8.66 4.61 -14.61
CA ARG A 8 -9.63 4.83 -15.69
C ARG A 8 -10.54 3.63 -15.92
N ALA A 9 -10.08 2.41 -15.66
CA ALA A 9 -10.87 1.19 -15.85
C ALA A 9 -11.93 1.01 -14.76
N ILE A 10 -11.65 1.41 -13.52
CA ILE A 10 -12.51 1.10 -12.37
C ILE A 10 -13.39 2.30 -11.94
N ASP A 11 -13.04 3.53 -12.34
CA ASP A 11 -13.81 4.77 -12.08
C ASP A 11 -14.30 4.90 -10.62
N GLU A 12 -13.49 4.46 -9.66
CA GLU A 12 -13.91 4.38 -8.27
C GLU A 12 -13.32 5.53 -7.42
N ARG A 13 -14.21 6.35 -6.87
CA ARG A 13 -13.86 7.53 -6.05
C ARG A 13 -13.24 7.20 -4.67
N THR A 14 -13.08 5.91 -4.35
CA THR A 14 -12.52 5.42 -3.08
C THR A 14 -11.07 4.97 -3.22
N LEU A 15 -10.50 5.10 -4.41
CA LEU A 15 -9.16 4.65 -4.70
C LEU A 15 -8.06 5.50 -4.07
N ILE A 16 -7.08 4.82 -3.47
CA ILE A 16 -5.84 5.46 -3.02
C ILE A 16 -4.69 4.98 -3.92
N PRO A 17 -4.03 5.89 -4.64
CA PRO A 17 -2.82 5.57 -5.36
C PRO A 17 -1.69 5.30 -4.38
N ALA A 18 -0.98 4.20 -4.61
CA ALA A 18 0.18 3.84 -3.80
C ALA A 18 1.28 3.19 -4.63
N LEU A 19 2.50 3.19 -4.09
CA LEU A 19 3.65 2.48 -4.63
C LEU A 19 4.30 1.65 -3.52
N GLU A 20 4.86 0.49 -3.85
CA GLU A 20 5.70 -0.32 -2.99
C GLU A 20 7.08 -0.19 -3.60
N VAL A 21 8.00 0.35 -2.82
CA VAL A 21 9.36 0.65 -3.22
C VAL A 21 10.32 -0.05 -2.29
N THR A 22 11.45 -0.51 -2.83
CA THR A 22 12.43 -1.29 -2.08
C THR A 22 13.65 -0.43 -1.78
N SER A 23 14.02 -0.30 -0.50
CA SER A 23 15.26 0.39 -0.11
C SER A 23 16.50 -0.45 -0.40
N SER A 24 17.70 0.13 -0.29
CA SER A 24 18.97 -0.57 -0.49
C SER A 24 19.21 -1.70 0.53
N GLU A 25 18.57 -1.63 1.69
CA GLU A 25 18.52 -2.71 2.70
C GLU A 25 17.49 -3.79 2.36
N GLU A 26 16.92 -3.75 1.15
CA GLU A 26 15.89 -4.67 0.67
C GLU A 26 14.62 -4.63 1.55
N VAL A 27 14.32 -3.48 2.16
CA VAL A 27 13.09 -3.25 2.92
C VAL A 27 12.03 -2.66 1.99
N HIS A 28 10.87 -3.31 1.92
CA HIS A 28 9.72 -2.82 1.19
C HIS A 28 8.97 -1.75 1.99
N VAL A 29 8.72 -0.62 1.35
CA VAL A 29 7.97 0.51 1.90
C VAL A 29 6.80 0.83 0.99
N LEU A 30 5.59 0.86 1.55
CA LEU A 30 4.41 1.38 0.89
C LEU A 30 4.40 2.91 0.99
N ALA A 31 4.13 3.58 -0.12
CA ALA A 31 4.00 5.02 -0.24
C ALA A 31 2.57 5.33 -0.71
N TYR A 32 1.71 5.85 0.18
CA TYR A 32 0.33 6.20 -0.14
C TYR A 32 0.18 7.68 -0.48
N PHE A 33 -0.54 8.03 -1.53
CA PHE A 33 -0.67 9.40 -2.00
C PHE A 33 -2.13 9.89 -2.00
N GLY A 34 -2.30 11.19 -1.73
CA GLY A 34 -3.62 11.82 -1.74
C GLY A 34 -4.19 12.02 -3.15
N THR A 35 -3.34 12.04 -4.19
CA THR A 35 -3.73 12.17 -5.59
C THR A 35 -2.91 11.27 -6.50
N PHE A 36 -3.49 10.87 -7.64
CA PHE A 36 -2.78 10.12 -8.68
C PHE A 36 -1.65 10.94 -9.30
N ARG A 37 -1.79 12.27 -9.32
CA ARG A 37 -0.76 13.19 -9.80
C ARG A 37 0.48 13.14 -8.91
N ASP A 38 0.31 13.22 -7.59
CA ASP A 38 1.44 13.14 -6.65
C ASP A 38 2.16 11.78 -6.77
N ALA A 39 1.40 10.68 -6.85
CA ALA A 39 1.97 9.34 -7.06
C ALA A 39 2.75 9.23 -8.38
N ALA A 40 2.25 9.83 -9.47
CA ALA A 40 2.92 9.83 -10.76
C ALA A 40 4.22 10.65 -10.75
N ILE A 41 4.22 11.80 -10.07
CA ILE A 41 5.42 12.63 -9.88
C ILE A 41 6.46 11.87 -9.05
N PHE A 42 6.05 11.27 -7.93
CA PHE A 42 6.93 10.43 -7.11
C PHE A 42 7.50 9.26 -7.93
N ASN A 43 6.66 8.56 -8.70
CA ASN A 43 7.11 7.48 -9.57
C ASN A 43 8.17 7.95 -10.59
N SER A 44 7.96 9.13 -11.19
CA SER A 44 8.95 9.69 -12.11
C SER A 44 10.27 9.94 -11.40
N LYS A 45 10.24 10.40 -10.14
CA LYS A 45 11.44 10.72 -9.37
C LYS A 45 12.19 9.47 -8.90
N ILE A 46 11.49 8.46 -8.38
CA ILE A 46 12.15 7.24 -7.87
C ILE A 46 12.91 6.48 -8.97
N ASN A 47 12.49 6.62 -10.23
CA ASN A 47 13.16 6.00 -11.36
C ASN A 47 14.62 6.47 -11.53
N GLU A 48 14.96 7.67 -11.06
CA GLU A 48 16.34 8.17 -11.07
C GLU A 48 17.27 7.38 -10.14
N TYR A 49 16.69 6.65 -9.19
CA TYR A 49 17.41 5.85 -8.19
C TYR A 49 17.37 4.36 -8.48
N LEU A 50 16.79 3.94 -9.61
CA LEU A 50 16.89 2.55 -10.05
C LEU A 50 18.31 2.26 -10.56
N PRO A 51 18.96 1.18 -10.11
CA PRO A 51 20.23 0.76 -10.68
C PRO A 51 20.05 0.41 -12.16
N LYS A 52 21.07 0.71 -12.96
CA LYS A 52 21.13 0.34 -14.38
C LYS A 52 21.52 -1.13 -14.48
N LEU A 53 20.55 -2.02 -14.32
CA LEU A 53 20.73 -3.46 -14.44
C LEU A 53 20.37 -3.96 -15.84
N PRO A 54 21.07 -4.99 -16.35
CA PRO A 54 20.60 -5.69 -17.54
C PRO A 54 19.23 -6.31 -17.23
N TYR A 55 18.25 -6.06 -18.10
CA TYR A 55 16.91 -6.60 -18.00
C TYR A 55 16.69 -7.63 -19.11
N ASN A 56 16.40 -8.87 -18.71
CA ASN A 56 16.03 -9.95 -19.61
C ASN A 56 14.63 -10.46 -19.25
N PRO A 57 13.58 -10.10 -20.01
CA PRO A 57 12.20 -10.53 -19.74
C PRO A 57 12.02 -12.05 -19.61
N GLU A 58 12.81 -12.85 -20.33
CA GLU A 58 12.73 -14.32 -20.29
C GLU A 58 13.17 -14.89 -18.93
N LEU A 59 14.10 -14.21 -18.26
CA LEU A 59 14.61 -14.64 -16.95
C LEU A 59 13.93 -13.90 -15.79
N MET A 60 13.48 -12.66 -16.04
CA MET A 60 13.06 -11.72 -15.00
C MET A 60 11.55 -11.45 -15.03
N GLY A 61 10.83 -12.02 -16.00
CA GLY A 61 9.41 -11.81 -16.22
C GLY A 61 9.12 -10.54 -17.04
N TYR A 62 8.00 -10.60 -17.76
CA TYR A 62 7.53 -9.50 -18.61
C TYR A 62 6.87 -8.39 -17.79
N GLN A 63 7.40 -7.18 -17.94
CA GLN A 63 6.82 -5.97 -17.36
C GLN A 63 6.08 -5.19 -18.45
N MET A 64 4.76 -5.38 -18.54
CA MET A 64 3.94 -4.83 -19.63
C MET A 64 3.26 -3.52 -19.25
N TYR A 65 3.12 -2.65 -20.24
CA TYR A 65 2.20 -1.53 -20.20
C TYR A 65 0.87 -1.93 -20.82
N VAL A 66 -0.23 -1.57 -20.15
CA VAL A 66 -1.59 -1.78 -20.64
C VAL A 66 -2.41 -0.49 -20.54
N ASN A 67 -3.40 -0.34 -21.42
CA ASN A 67 -4.39 0.72 -21.30
C ASN A 67 -5.60 0.31 -20.44
N SER A 68 -6.58 1.20 -20.29
CA SER A 68 -7.75 0.98 -19.43
C SER A 68 -8.73 -0.09 -19.95
N GLN A 69 -8.49 -0.62 -21.15
CA GLN A 69 -9.24 -1.74 -21.74
C GLN A 69 -8.42 -3.03 -21.70
N ASP A 70 -7.40 -3.08 -20.84
CA ASP A 70 -6.48 -4.21 -20.69
C ASP A 70 -5.75 -4.61 -21.99
N ARG A 71 -5.59 -3.65 -22.91
CA ARG A 71 -4.84 -3.89 -24.16
C ARG A 71 -3.39 -3.49 -23.97
N PHE A 72 -2.49 -4.37 -24.41
CA PHE A 72 -1.05 -4.13 -24.44
C PHE A 72 -0.70 -2.83 -25.18
N THR A 73 0.19 -2.03 -24.58
CA THR A 73 0.68 -0.77 -25.17
C THR A 73 2.21 -0.67 -25.20
N GLY A 74 2.94 -1.65 -24.65
CA GLY A 74 4.41 -1.65 -24.67
C GLY A 74 5.03 -2.46 -23.53
N ILE A 75 6.35 -2.48 -23.48
CA ILE A 75 7.15 -3.17 -22.45
C ILE A 75 7.99 -2.13 -21.68
N GLU A 76 8.11 -2.31 -20.37
CA GLU A 76 9.08 -1.60 -19.55
C GLU A 76 10.46 -2.24 -19.74
N ASN A 77 11.43 -1.43 -20.16
CA ASN A 77 12.79 -1.88 -20.48
C ASN A 77 13.74 -1.86 -19.29
N ARG A 78 13.31 -1.28 -18.16
CA ARG A 78 14.06 -1.29 -16.90
C ARG A 78 13.56 -2.43 -16.03
N PHE A 79 14.45 -3.08 -15.28
CA PHE A 79 14.00 -3.97 -14.23
C PHE A 79 13.49 -3.11 -13.07
N LEU A 80 12.17 -2.96 -12.94
CA LEU A 80 11.58 -2.29 -11.77
C LEU A 80 11.87 -3.07 -10.50
N GLY A 81 12.31 -4.31 -10.68
CA GLY A 81 12.84 -5.31 -9.76
C GLY A 81 13.78 -4.97 -8.65
N SER A 82 14.64 -4.01 -8.88
CA SER A 82 15.76 -3.79 -7.99
C SER A 82 15.39 -2.98 -6.75
N ALA A 83 16.11 -3.22 -5.66
CA ALA A 83 16.29 -2.19 -4.65
C ALA A 83 16.74 -0.87 -5.28
N LEU A 84 16.22 0.23 -4.75
CA LEU A 84 16.65 1.56 -5.09
C LEU A 84 18.04 1.83 -4.50
N LEU A 85 18.78 2.73 -5.14
CA LEU A 85 20.01 3.32 -4.62
C LEU A 85 19.72 4.36 -3.53
N LEU A 86 18.78 4.04 -2.63
CA LEU A 86 18.33 4.85 -1.51
C LEU A 86 18.24 3.95 -0.28
N ASN A 87 18.92 4.35 0.79
CA ASN A 87 18.76 3.71 2.08
C ASN A 87 17.37 4.02 2.67
N LEU A 88 16.97 3.26 3.68
CA LEU A 88 15.62 3.34 4.24
C LEU A 88 15.25 4.77 4.72
N PRO A 89 16.10 5.49 5.50
CA PRO A 89 15.83 6.87 5.88
C PRO A 89 15.68 7.85 4.69
N GLN A 90 16.51 7.71 3.65
CA GLN A 90 16.45 8.54 2.45
C GLN A 90 15.17 8.28 1.66
N LEU A 91 14.76 7.01 1.56
CA LEU A 91 13.53 6.62 0.89
C LEU A 91 12.29 7.18 1.60
N ILE A 92 12.25 7.10 2.93
CA ILE A 92 11.19 7.68 3.76
C ILE A 92 11.11 9.20 3.55
N GLU A 93 12.25 9.89 3.58
CA GLU A 93 12.31 11.33 3.33
C GLU A 93 11.77 11.69 1.93
N LEU A 94 12.16 10.92 0.91
CA LEU A 94 11.72 11.14 -0.45
C LEU A 94 10.20 10.95 -0.58
N ILE A 95 9.63 9.89 0.01
CA ILE A 95 8.18 9.67 0.01
C ILE A 95 7.46 10.89 0.59
N ILE A 96 7.91 11.39 1.74
CA ILE A 96 7.28 12.53 2.43
C ILE A 96 7.42 13.82 1.62
N LYS A 97 8.60 14.07 1.03
CA LYS A 97 8.86 15.22 0.16
C LYS A 97 7.85 15.32 -0.99
N TYR A 98 7.39 14.18 -1.50
CA TYR A 98 6.37 14.10 -2.56
C TYR A 98 4.95 13.83 -2.03
N LYS A 99 4.67 14.24 -0.78
CA LYS A 99 3.35 14.15 -0.12
C LYS A 99 2.83 12.72 0.02
N GLY A 100 3.72 11.74 0.03
CA GLY A 100 3.39 10.35 0.33
C GLY A 100 3.37 10.09 1.83
N ILE A 101 2.60 9.09 2.24
CA ILE A 101 2.62 8.53 3.59
C ILE A 101 3.41 7.22 3.53
N PRO A 102 4.59 7.13 4.18
CA PRO A 102 5.36 5.90 4.23
C PRO A 102 4.75 4.92 5.23
N ALA A 103 4.77 3.63 4.88
CA ALA A 103 4.42 2.53 5.75
C ALA A 103 5.32 1.32 5.47
N TYR A 104 5.84 0.65 6.51
CA TYR A 104 6.60 -0.58 6.31
C TYR A 104 5.68 -1.69 5.81
N ALA A 105 6.00 -2.29 4.66
CA ALA A 105 5.20 -3.37 4.08
C ALA A 105 5.46 -4.69 4.82
N HIS A 106 4.43 -5.55 4.90
CA HIS A 106 4.46 -6.95 5.36
C HIS A 106 5.63 -7.27 6.32
N ILE A 107 5.66 -6.59 7.48
CA ILE A 107 6.85 -6.40 8.33
C ILE A 107 7.61 -7.66 8.70
N GLU A 108 6.94 -8.82 8.79
CA GLU A 108 7.49 -10.11 9.17
C GLU A 108 7.85 -11.03 7.98
N ARG A 109 7.46 -10.67 6.75
CA ARG A 109 7.75 -11.46 5.55
C ARG A 109 9.11 -11.11 4.96
N ARG A 110 9.56 -11.87 3.96
CA ARG A 110 10.70 -11.51 3.13
C ARG A 110 10.54 -10.06 2.62
N PHE A 111 11.60 -9.27 2.76
CA PHE A 111 11.64 -7.82 2.51
C PHE A 111 10.88 -6.94 3.51
N GLY A 112 10.27 -7.51 4.54
CA GLY A 112 9.69 -6.76 5.66
C GLY A 112 10.78 -6.20 6.57
N VAL A 113 10.48 -5.09 7.25
CA VAL A 113 11.46 -4.38 8.08
C VAL A 113 12.03 -5.24 9.22
N LEU A 114 11.20 -6.09 9.85
CA LEU A 114 11.68 -6.99 10.91
C LEU A 114 12.45 -8.17 10.34
N PHE A 115 12.14 -8.61 9.13
CA PHE A 115 12.87 -9.67 8.45
C PHE A 115 14.28 -9.22 8.08
N GLN A 116 14.43 -8.02 7.51
CA GLN A 116 15.71 -7.50 7.06
C GLN A 116 16.58 -6.95 8.19
N LEU A 117 15.98 -6.20 9.12
CA LEU A 117 16.73 -5.46 10.13
C LEU A 117 16.66 -6.08 11.53
N GLY A 118 15.75 -7.04 11.76
CA GLY A 118 15.51 -7.65 13.07
C GLY A 118 14.77 -6.76 14.07
N LEU A 119 14.62 -5.47 13.78
CA LEU A 119 14.04 -4.45 14.66
C LEU A 119 13.24 -3.41 13.89
N PHE A 120 12.43 -2.63 14.62
CA PHE A 120 11.79 -1.45 14.07
C PHE A 120 12.73 -0.24 14.15
N PRO A 121 13.04 0.43 13.02
CA PRO A 121 13.82 1.65 13.03
C PRO A 121 13.11 2.75 13.85
N ARG A 122 13.89 3.54 14.59
CA ARG A 122 13.40 4.70 15.36
C ARG A 122 13.17 5.91 14.45
N ASP A 123 12.37 5.74 13.40
CA ASP A 123 11.98 6.80 12.49
C ASP A 123 10.52 7.20 12.75
N GLU A 124 10.34 8.29 13.51
CA GLU A 124 9.02 8.79 13.91
C GLU A 124 8.16 9.29 12.73
N ARG A 125 8.77 9.43 11.55
CA ARG A 125 8.08 9.82 10.32
C ARG A 125 7.21 8.67 9.78
N VAL A 126 7.50 7.43 10.16
CA VAL A 126 6.70 6.24 9.80
C VAL A 126 5.81 5.86 10.98
N LYS A 127 4.49 5.96 10.79
CA LYS A 127 3.48 5.66 11.83
C LYS A 127 2.62 4.46 11.51
N ILE A 128 2.76 3.91 10.31
CA ILE A 128 1.93 2.84 9.79
C ILE A 128 2.83 1.68 9.40
N VAL A 129 2.35 0.47 9.67
CA VAL A 129 2.96 -0.76 9.15
C VAL A 129 1.89 -1.70 8.64
N GLU A 130 2.27 -2.63 7.76
CA GLU A 130 1.42 -3.73 7.34
C GLU A 130 1.91 -5.03 7.99
N ALA A 131 1.02 -5.72 8.71
CA ALA A 131 1.30 -7.02 9.30
C ALA A 131 0.35 -8.09 8.73
N ARG A 132 0.89 -9.30 8.56
CA ARG A 132 0.21 -10.45 7.93
C ARG A 132 -0.23 -11.50 8.94
N THR A 133 0.39 -11.52 10.11
CA THR A 133 0.20 -12.45 11.21
C THR A 133 -0.35 -11.71 12.44
N ILE A 134 -0.95 -12.46 13.36
CA ILE A 134 -1.41 -11.90 14.63
C ILE A 134 -0.23 -11.44 15.49
N ASP A 135 0.90 -12.15 15.45
CA ASP A 135 2.10 -11.80 16.23
C ASP A 135 2.78 -10.55 15.69
N GLY A 136 2.91 -10.42 14.36
CA GLY A 136 3.35 -9.18 13.72
C GLY A 136 2.45 -8.00 14.09
N TRP A 137 1.13 -8.21 14.09
CA TRP A 137 0.18 -7.19 14.52
C TRP A 137 0.36 -6.79 15.99
N ARG A 138 0.51 -7.75 16.91
CA ARG A 138 0.76 -7.48 18.34
C ARG A 138 2.05 -6.69 18.54
N LYS A 139 3.16 -7.19 17.97
CA LYS A 139 4.48 -6.56 18.09
C LYS A 139 4.48 -5.13 17.56
N ALA A 140 3.91 -4.90 16.37
CA ALA A 140 3.79 -3.55 15.81
C ALA A 140 2.93 -2.63 16.68
N THR A 141 1.85 -3.17 17.26
CA THR A 141 0.93 -2.43 18.12
C THR A 141 1.59 -2.00 19.43
N GLU A 142 2.42 -2.87 20.03
CA GLU A 142 3.24 -2.58 21.22
C GLU A 142 4.27 -1.48 20.95
N TYR A 143 4.84 -1.47 19.74
CA TYR A 143 5.74 -0.40 19.26
C TYR A 143 5.00 0.89 18.86
N GLY A 144 3.67 0.95 19.02
CA GLY A 144 2.88 2.16 18.80
C GLY A 144 2.41 2.41 17.37
N TYR A 145 2.67 1.50 16.44
CA TYR A 145 2.25 1.66 15.05
C TYR A 145 0.73 1.48 14.87
N ALA A 146 0.18 2.18 13.87
CA ALA A 146 -1.09 1.79 13.28
C ALA A 146 -0.87 0.65 12.30
N VAL A 147 -1.63 -0.44 12.45
CA VAL A 147 -1.37 -1.67 11.69
C VAL A 147 -2.44 -1.90 10.64
N LEU A 148 -2.00 -1.95 9.38
CA LEU A 148 -2.76 -2.41 8.24
C LEU A 148 -2.64 -3.93 8.09
N SER A 149 -3.64 -4.53 7.47
CA SER A 149 -3.65 -5.92 7.05
C SER A 149 -4.23 -5.99 5.65
N ASN A 150 -3.40 -6.08 4.62
CA ASN A 150 -3.88 -6.17 3.24
C ASN A 150 -3.44 -7.46 2.56
N SER A 151 -4.04 -7.75 1.42
CA SER A 151 -3.92 -9.02 0.72
C SER A 151 -2.59 -9.24 0.02
N ASP A 152 -1.80 -8.19 -0.26
CA ASP A 152 -0.52 -8.32 -0.97
C ASP A 152 -0.70 -9.16 -2.26
N SER A 153 -1.79 -8.89 -2.98
CA SER A 153 -2.29 -9.77 -4.05
C SER A 153 -1.46 -9.65 -5.32
N HIS A 154 -1.05 -10.78 -5.87
CA HIS A 154 -0.39 -10.91 -7.17
C HIS A 154 -1.27 -11.60 -8.21
N HIS A 155 -2.50 -11.96 -7.83
CA HIS A 155 -3.51 -12.42 -8.77
C HIS A 155 -4.86 -11.77 -8.45
N PRO A 156 -5.71 -11.51 -9.46
CA PRO A 156 -7.01 -10.86 -9.25
C PRO A 156 -7.94 -11.60 -8.26
N ASP A 157 -7.87 -12.92 -8.20
CA ASP A 157 -8.64 -13.77 -7.28
C ASP A 157 -8.20 -13.63 -5.82
N GLU A 158 -6.98 -13.20 -5.56
CA GLU A 158 -6.47 -12.95 -4.20
C GLU A 158 -6.93 -11.61 -3.62
N ILE A 159 -7.56 -10.75 -4.42
CA ILE A 159 -7.87 -9.36 -4.04
C ILE A 159 -8.79 -9.31 -2.82
N GLY A 160 -8.25 -8.77 -1.72
CA GLY A 160 -9.00 -8.59 -0.50
C GLY A 160 -9.28 -9.88 0.29
N CYS A 161 -8.53 -10.96 0.02
CA CYS A 161 -8.45 -12.11 0.94
C CYS A 161 -8.05 -11.68 2.36
N ARG A 162 -7.42 -10.50 2.48
CA ARG A 162 -7.15 -9.77 3.72
C ARG A 162 -7.37 -8.28 3.47
N PHE A 163 -7.94 -7.58 4.46
CA PHE A 163 -8.30 -6.16 4.33
C PHE A 163 -8.25 -5.42 5.66
N THR A 164 -8.03 -4.11 5.61
CA THR A 164 -8.07 -3.23 6.79
C THR A 164 -9.41 -2.51 6.86
N ARG A 165 -10.04 -2.38 8.02
CA ARG A 165 -11.25 -1.56 8.16
C ARG A 165 -10.89 -0.13 8.53
N LEU A 166 -11.43 0.84 7.81
CA LEU A 166 -11.25 2.26 8.09
C LEU A 166 -12.57 2.88 8.57
N ARG A 167 -12.50 3.68 9.64
CA ARG A 167 -13.60 4.54 10.10
C ARG A 167 -13.40 5.93 9.54
N VAL A 168 -14.24 6.31 8.59
CA VAL A 168 -14.20 7.60 7.90
C VAL A 168 -15.55 8.29 7.97
N GLN A 169 -15.55 9.62 7.82
CA GLN A 169 -16.80 10.39 7.72
C GLN A 169 -17.46 10.19 6.35
N HIS A 170 -16.67 10.18 5.28
CA HIS A 170 -17.12 10.01 3.91
C HIS A 170 -16.32 8.93 3.19
N ALA A 171 -16.98 8.14 2.36
CA ALA A 171 -16.33 7.11 1.53
C ALA A 171 -15.74 7.74 0.27
N ASN A 172 -14.62 8.44 0.41
CA ASN A 172 -13.89 9.04 -0.71
C ASN A 172 -12.38 9.00 -0.45
N GLN A 173 -11.61 9.16 -1.54
CA GLN A 173 -10.15 9.17 -1.54
C GLN A 173 -9.56 10.11 -0.49
N ARG A 174 -10.05 11.36 -0.40
CA ARG A 174 -9.53 12.36 0.55
C ARG A 174 -9.68 11.88 1.99
N ALA A 175 -10.85 11.41 2.39
CA ALA A 175 -11.11 10.95 3.76
C ALA A 175 -10.27 9.73 4.14
N ILE A 176 -10.00 8.84 3.18
CA ILE A 176 -9.10 7.69 3.38
C ILE A 176 -7.66 8.17 3.57
N TYR A 177 -7.18 9.05 2.69
CA TYR A 177 -5.83 9.60 2.78
C TYR A 177 -5.59 10.32 4.12
N GLU A 178 -6.52 11.17 4.56
CA GLU A 178 -6.40 11.84 5.88
C GLU A 178 -6.44 10.83 7.03
N THR A 179 -7.25 9.77 6.93
CA THR A 179 -7.29 8.71 7.96
C THR A 179 -5.97 7.94 8.06
N LEU A 180 -5.33 7.66 6.91
CA LEU A 180 -4.00 7.07 6.88
C LEU A 180 -2.98 8.05 7.47
N LYS A 181 -3.01 9.33 7.07
CA LYS A 181 -2.07 10.37 7.53
C LYS A 181 -2.11 10.57 9.04
N GLU A 182 -3.31 10.55 9.62
CA GLU A 182 -3.50 10.63 11.08
C GLU A 182 -2.93 9.39 11.81
N ALA A 183 -2.85 8.25 11.13
CA ALA A 183 -2.42 6.96 11.70
C ALA A 183 -3.13 6.62 13.03
N CYS A 184 -4.40 7.00 13.18
CA CYS A 184 -5.12 6.79 14.42
C CYS A 184 -5.59 5.34 14.54
N ARG A 185 -5.08 4.60 15.54
CA ARG A 185 -5.47 3.21 15.84
C ARG A 185 -6.97 3.00 16.12
N ARG A 186 -7.71 4.05 16.49
CA ARG A 186 -9.18 3.99 16.64
C ARG A 186 -9.91 4.01 15.29
N LYS A 187 -9.29 4.62 14.26
CA LYS A 187 -9.83 4.73 12.90
C LYS A 187 -9.32 3.64 11.97
N ILE A 188 -8.13 3.09 12.21
CA ILE A 188 -7.52 2.00 11.43
C ILE A 188 -7.65 0.69 12.22
N ARG A 189 -8.48 -0.24 11.75
CA ARG A 189 -8.76 -1.52 12.42
C ARG A 189 -8.33 -2.69 11.55
N SER A 190 -7.35 -3.47 12.01
CA SER A 190 -6.90 -4.70 11.35
C SER A 190 -7.95 -5.81 11.48
N VAL A 191 -7.76 -6.91 10.73
CA VAL A 191 -8.62 -8.12 10.82
C VAL A 191 -8.56 -8.83 12.18
N TRP A 192 -7.56 -8.51 13.00
CA TRP A 192 -7.27 -9.22 14.25
C TRP A 192 -7.96 -8.63 15.48
N ILE A 193 -8.59 -7.46 15.36
CA ILE A 193 -9.36 -6.85 16.44
C ILE A 193 -10.71 -7.58 16.54
N LYS A 194 -10.82 -8.50 17.51
CA LYS A 194 -12.01 -9.35 17.68
C LYS A 194 -13.19 -8.73 18.45
N ASP A 195 -13.03 -7.60 19.15
CA ASP A 195 -14.10 -7.11 20.04
C ASP A 195 -14.46 -5.62 19.92
N ILE A 196 -15.73 -5.36 20.27
CA ILE A 196 -16.47 -4.10 20.45
C ILE A 196 -17.07 -3.48 19.17
N ILE A 197 -18.10 -4.16 18.65
CA ILE A 197 -19.32 -3.47 18.20
C ILE A 197 -20.28 -3.52 19.39
N ARG A 198 -20.08 -2.64 20.38
CA ARG A 198 -21.22 -2.18 21.17
C ARG A 198 -21.83 -1.03 20.39
N PRO A 199 -23.12 -1.06 20.04
CA PRO A 199 -23.77 0.11 19.47
C PRO A 199 -23.68 1.23 20.53
N HIS A 200 -22.84 2.24 20.29
CA HIS A 200 -23.06 3.52 20.93
C HIS A 200 -24.29 4.12 20.24
N ASN A 201 -25.31 4.38 21.06
CA ASN A 201 -26.59 4.98 20.65
C ASN A 201 -26.41 6.08 19.59
N GLY A 202 -27.12 5.95 18.47
CA GLY A 202 -27.58 7.09 17.67
C GLY A 202 -26.81 7.49 16.41
N HIS A 203 -25.62 6.96 16.10
CA HIS A 203 -24.90 7.35 14.87
C HIS A 203 -24.49 6.16 14.01
N ILE A 204 -25.12 6.03 12.83
CA ILE A 204 -24.68 5.14 11.75
C ILE A 204 -23.32 5.63 11.26
N SER A 205 -22.23 5.03 11.73
CA SER A 205 -20.90 5.27 11.16
C SER A 205 -20.66 4.38 9.94
N LYS A 206 -20.19 4.95 8.83
CA LYS A 206 -19.77 4.17 7.66
C LYS A 206 -18.43 3.49 7.95
N CYS A 207 -18.44 2.16 7.95
CA CYS A 207 -17.25 1.33 8.00
C CYS A 207 -16.91 0.86 6.58
N LEU A 208 -15.65 0.98 6.21
CA LEU A 208 -15.15 0.67 4.89
C LEU A 208 -14.06 -0.42 5.04
N GLY A 209 -13.98 -1.42 4.14
CA GLY A 209 -12.83 -2.36 4.03
C GLY A 209 -11.81 -2.07 2.91
N PHE A 210 -10.57 -1.69 3.29
CA PHE A 210 -9.41 -1.34 2.47
C PHE A 210 -8.69 -2.60 2.00
N ARG A 211 -8.68 -2.83 0.69
CA ARG A 211 -8.06 -3.97 0.00
C ARG A 211 -6.91 -3.43 -0.84
N CYS A 212 -5.78 -4.11 -0.82
CA CYS A 212 -4.62 -3.69 -1.60
C CYS A 212 -4.44 -4.63 -2.79
N ILE A 213 -4.41 -4.06 -4.00
CA ILE A 213 -4.06 -4.79 -5.22
C ILE A 213 -2.67 -4.32 -5.63
N LYS A 214 -1.75 -5.25 -5.86
CA LYS A 214 -0.53 -4.97 -6.61
C LYS A 214 -0.89 -5.21 -8.07
N ASN A 215 -0.89 -4.17 -8.90
CA ASN A 215 -1.16 -4.39 -10.31
C ASN A 215 0.00 -5.19 -10.91
N THR A 216 -0.34 -6.38 -11.39
CA THR A 216 0.58 -7.44 -11.75
C THR A 216 1.24 -7.19 -13.08
N CYS A 217 2.38 -6.52 -13.00
CA CYS A 217 3.55 -6.83 -13.80
C CYS A 217 4.69 -6.96 -12.79
N ASP A 218 4.76 -8.14 -12.16
CA ASP A 218 5.89 -8.56 -11.30
C ASP A 218 7.14 -8.62 -12.19
N TYR A 219 8.34 -8.25 -11.77
CA TYR A 219 9.05 -8.77 -10.61
C TYR A 219 9.93 -7.71 -9.97
N ARG A 220 9.81 -7.59 -8.64
CA ARG A 220 10.65 -6.94 -7.59
C ARG A 220 10.70 -5.37 -7.63
N GLY A 221 11.11 -4.68 -6.56
CA GLY A 221 11.63 -3.30 -6.57
C GLY A 221 10.69 -2.06 -6.63
N VAL A 222 9.79 -1.88 -7.61
CA VAL A 222 8.79 -0.77 -7.65
C VAL A 222 7.45 -1.32 -8.15
N ARG A 223 6.56 -1.63 -7.21
CA ARG A 223 5.21 -2.08 -7.54
C ARG A 223 4.22 -0.94 -7.41
N PHE A 224 3.43 -0.76 -8.44
CA PHE A 224 2.29 0.12 -8.33
C PHE A 224 1.15 -0.59 -7.62
N LEU A 225 0.69 -0.02 -6.50
CA LEU A 225 -0.46 -0.52 -5.77
C LEU A 225 -1.62 0.41 -5.99
N VAL A 226 -2.77 -0.21 -6.23
CA VAL A 226 -4.01 0.52 -6.16
C VAL A 226 -4.84 -0.16 -5.08
N CYS A 227 -5.20 0.64 -4.07
CA CYS A 227 -5.97 0.15 -2.95
C CYS A 227 -7.44 0.47 -3.15
N PHE A 228 -8.27 -0.57 -3.24
CA PHE A 228 -9.72 -0.51 -3.46
C PHE A 228 -10.45 -0.69 -2.16
N HIS A 229 -11.70 -0.27 -2.14
CA HIS A 229 -12.51 -0.33 -0.96
C HIS A 229 -13.85 -1.01 -1.20
N SER A 230 -14.21 -1.97 -0.36
CA SER A 230 -15.59 -2.45 -0.32
C SER A 230 -16.37 -1.65 0.73
N VAL A 231 -17.43 -0.97 0.29
CA VAL A 231 -18.38 -0.30 1.17
C VAL A 231 -19.37 -1.34 1.70
N ARG A 232 -19.40 -1.58 3.01
CA ARG A 232 -20.56 -2.24 3.65
C ARG A 232 -21.32 -1.20 4.46
N GLN A 233 -22.46 -0.74 3.92
CA GLN A 233 -23.45 -0.09 4.75
C GLN A 233 -24.07 -1.18 5.64
N TRP A 234 -24.10 -0.94 6.95
CA TRP A 234 -24.92 -1.75 7.84
C TRP A 234 -26.38 -1.37 7.58
N LYS A 235 -27.09 -2.17 6.77
CA LYS A 235 -28.53 -2.27 6.91
C LYS A 235 -28.79 -3.17 8.11
N ARG A 236 -29.66 -2.73 9.02
CA ARG A 236 -30.30 -3.62 9.99
C ARG A 236 -30.84 -4.81 9.21
N TYR A 237 -30.36 -6.01 9.51
CA TYR A 237 -31.24 -7.15 9.44
C TYR A 237 -31.93 -7.15 10.79
N ASP A 238 -33.24 -6.87 10.76
CA ASP A 238 -34.13 -7.04 11.91
C ASP A 238 -34.17 -8.52 12.31
#